data_AF-A0AAP6H0N7-F1
#
_entry.id   AF-A0AAP6H0N7-F1
#
_cell.length_a   1.000
_cell.length_b   1.000
_cell.length_c   1.000
_cell.angle_alpha   90.00
_cell.angle_beta   90.00
_cell.angle_gamma   90.00
#
_symmetry.space_group_name_H-M   'P 1'
#
loop_
_entity.id
_entity.type
_entity.pdbx_description
1 polymer ?
#
loop_
_entity_poly.entity_id
_entity_poly.type
_entity_poly.pdbx_seq_one_letter_code
_entity_poly.pdbx_strand_id
1 'polypeptide(L)'
;MRPGPLLLILLVGWALLGLPVAFGLLPVSAWWASAAAIAVLALVDLLRLRAQPSPTVQRELPEALALNVERRTTLRFESSRRQRVEVFDLVPGAWSLQGLPRALTLKPLVASSVEYTLTPTARGRFVFDGVHLRLHAPWRLWRQRRLLPPALTVRVYPNFAPLTRFALFSAEQASRLVGAHLKRRRGEGTDFHQMREYRIGDSLRQIDWKATSRARKLISREYQDEKNQQLVLMIDTGRRMMASEGGLSHFDHVLNAALVVSYLALRQGDGVGLFATGGESRWVAPQRGMGAIDALLRASYDLQAQPVATDYLAAATELSLRQRRRSLVMLVTNVRDEDIEDLLVAVRLLQRQHLVCVASLRERELDVALEQEVETLQDATQAGAIARYLQQRNDAHEALRSHRVMVLDVTADALPGALVERYLAVKRDGLL
;
A
#
# COMPACT_ATOMS: atom_id res chain seq x y z
N MET A 1 28.15 27.21 -6.44
CA MET A 1 29.22 26.96 -5.44
C MET A 1 28.95 27.88 -4.25
N ARG A 2 29.39 27.53 -3.03
CA ARG A 2 29.12 28.34 -1.82
C ARG A 2 30.42 28.53 -1.02
N PRO A 3 30.62 29.70 -0.38
CA PRO A 3 31.75 29.89 0.52
C PRO A 3 31.67 28.91 1.71
N GLY A 4 32.83 28.41 2.09
CA GLY A 4 33.03 27.65 3.32
C GLY A 4 33.04 28.58 4.54
N PRO A 5 32.81 28.04 5.76
CA PRO A 5 32.87 28.83 6.98
C PRO A 5 34.25 29.44 7.20
N LEU A 6 35.33 28.77 6.79
CA LEU A 6 36.69 29.28 6.94
C LEU A 6 36.92 30.55 6.12
N LEU A 7 36.40 30.62 4.89
CA LEU A 7 36.51 31.83 4.07
C LEU A 7 35.78 33.00 4.71
N LEU A 8 34.60 32.77 5.30
CA LEU A 8 33.87 33.80 6.03
C LEU A 8 34.65 34.28 7.25
N ILE A 9 35.25 33.37 8.02
CA ILE A 9 36.10 33.71 9.17
C ILE A 9 37.32 34.55 8.72
N LEU A 10 37.97 34.16 7.63
CA LEU A 10 39.11 34.92 7.08
C LEU A 10 38.69 36.32 6.62
N LEU A 11 37.52 36.48 6.01
CA LEU A 11 37.00 37.78 5.60
C LEU A 11 36.61 38.66 6.80
N VAL A 12 36.03 38.07 7.86
CA VAL A 12 35.74 38.79 9.11
C VAL A 12 37.04 39.19 9.81
N GLY A 13 38.02 38.28 9.90
CA GLY A 13 39.34 38.58 10.46
C GLY A 13 40.05 39.69 9.68
N TRP A 14 39.97 39.66 8.35
CA TRP A 14 40.46 40.73 7.48
C TRP A 14 39.75 42.07 7.72
N ALA A 15 38.44 42.07 7.90
CA ALA A 15 37.70 43.28 8.24
C ALA A 15 38.12 43.84 9.62
N LEU A 16 38.32 42.97 10.61
CA LEU A 16 38.81 43.36 11.95
C LEU A 16 40.25 43.90 11.92
N LEU A 17 41.11 43.37 11.04
CA LEU A 17 42.44 43.92 10.79
C LEU A 17 42.42 45.36 10.25
N GLY A 18 41.27 45.85 9.77
CA GLY A 18 41.08 47.25 9.40
C GLY A 18 41.08 48.20 10.60
N LEU A 19 40.74 47.73 11.82
CA LEU A 19 40.70 48.57 13.02
C LEU A 19 42.10 49.09 13.41
N PRO A 20 43.14 48.26 13.60
CA PRO A 20 44.50 48.75 13.88
C PRO A 20 45.05 49.69 12.79
N VAL A 21 44.67 49.46 11.53
CA VAL A 21 45.06 50.32 10.40
C VAL A 21 44.41 51.69 10.51
N ALA A 22 43.14 51.76 10.89
CA ALA A 22 42.45 53.02 11.13
C ALA A 22 43.05 53.81 12.31
N PHE A 23 43.60 53.12 13.31
CA PHE A 23 44.34 53.72 14.43
C PHE A 23 45.83 53.98 14.13
N GLY A 24 46.29 53.76 12.89
CA GLY A 24 47.69 53.98 12.48
C GLY A 24 48.71 53.00 13.06
N LEU A 25 48.25 51.93 13.72
CA LEU A 25 49.10 50.90 14.32
C LEU A 25 49.67 49.91 13.27
N LEU A 26 49.05 49.83 12.09
CA LEU A 26 49.48 48.99 10.98
C LEU A 26 49.43 49.77 9.65
N PRO A 27 50.37 49.52 8.72
CA PRO A 27 50.35 50.17 7.42
C PRO A 27 49.20 49.65 6.55
N VAL A 28 48.58 50.55 5.78
CA VAL A 28 47.49 50.21 4.83
C VAL A 28 47.91 49.16 3.80
N SER A 29 49.19 49.12 3.43
CA SER A 29 49.76 48.11 2.53
C SER A 29 49.66 46.69 3.10
N ALA A 30 49.82 46.51 4.42
CA ALA A 30 49.68 45.19 5.05
C ALA A 30 48.23 44.69 4.99
N TRP A 31 47.26 45.59 5.12
CA TRP A 31 45.85 45.26 4.99
C TRP A 31 45.47 44.83 3.58
N TRP A 32 45.91 45.57 2.55
CA TRP A 32 45.69 45.18 1.15
C TRP A 32 46.45 43.90 0.77
N ALA A 33 47.67 43.71 1.28
CA ALA A 33 48.43 42.48 1.08
C ALA A 33 47.71 41.26 1.66
N SER A 34 47.11 41.39 2.84
CA SER A 34 46.33 40.31 3.46
C SER A 34 45.05 39.98 2.67
N ALA A 35 44.36 40.99 2.12
CA ALA A 35 43.23 40.79 1.21
C ALA A 35 43.66 40.04 -0.06
N ALA A 36 44.76 40.46 -0.70
CA ALA A 36 45.29 39.81 -1.88
C ALA A 36 45.68 38.34 -1.60
N ALA A 37 46.31 38.07 -0.46
CA ALA A 37 46.66 36.71 -0.04
C ALA A 37 45.40 35.83 0.14
N ILE A 38 44.37 36.33 0.82
CA ILE A 38 43.09 35.61 0.98
C ILE A 38 42.44 35.36 -0.38
N ALA A 39 42.45 36.34 -1.29
CA ALA A 39 41.87 36.21 -2.62
C ALA A 39 42.60 35.14 -3.46
N VAL A 40 43.94 35.12 -3.46
CA VAL A 40 44.75 34.11 -4.15
C VAL A 40 44.48 32.73 -3.57
N LEU A 41 44.47 32.58 -2.24
CA LEU A 41 44.18 31.31 -1.59
C LEU A 41 42.77 30.81 -1.94
N ALA A 42 41.77 31.69 -1.91
CA ALA A 42 40.40 31.37 -2.27
C ALA A 42 40.29 30.97 -3.75
N LEU A 43 41.00 31.64 -4.66
CA LEU A 43 40.99 31.31 -6.09
C LEU A 43 41.64 29.94 -6.36
N VAL A 44 42.80 29.66 -5.74
CA VAL A 44 43.47 28.36 -5.87
C VAL A 44 42.60 27.22 -5.34
N ASP A 45 41.96 27.40 -4.18
CA ASP A 45 41.06 26.40 -3.60
C ASP A 45 39.80 26.18 -4.46
N LEU A 46 39.28 27.25 -5.07
CA LEU A 46 38.14 27.20 -6.00
C LEU A 46 38.48 26.40 -7.27
N LEU A 47 39.60 26.71 -7.91
CA LEU A 47 40.05 26.01 -9.13
C LEU A 47 40.32 24.53 -8.84
N ARG A 48 40.94 24.22 -7.70
CA ARG A 48 41.14 22.84 -7.25
C ARG A 48 39.82 22.10 -7.05
N LEU A 49 38.82 22.72 -6.45
CA LEU A 49 37.49 22.11 -6.27
C LEU A 49 36.77 21.87 -7.61
N ARG A 50 36.86 22.83 -8.54
CA ARG A 50 36.28 22.66 -9.89
C ARG A 50 36.93 21.52 -10.66
N ALA A 51 38.24 21.36 -10.54
CA ALA A 51 39.00 20.29 -11.18
C ALA A 51 38.83 18.90 -10.51
N GLN A 52 38.12 18.79 -9.38
CA GLN A 52 37.87 17.49 -8.76
C GLN A 52 36.88 16.68 -9.62
N PRO A 53 37.21 15.43 -9.99
CA PRO A 53 36.27 14.55 -10.67
C PRO A 53 35.10 14.18 -9.74
N SER A 54 33.94 13.90 -10.31
CA SER A 54 32.83 13.34 -9.53
C SER A 54 33.13 11.86 -9.24
N PRO A 55 32.93 11.38 -7.99
CA PRO A 55 32.99 9.96 -7.72
C PRO A 55 31.80 9.24 -8.38
N THR A 56 31.96 7.95 -8.65
CA THR A 56 30.86 7.09 -9.07
C THR A 56 30.10 6.62 -7.83
N VAL A 57 28.77 6.57 -7.90
CA VAL A 57 27.91 6.08 -6.83
C VAL A 57 26.98 4.99 -7.36
N GLN A 58 26.79 3.95 -6.55
CA GLN A 58 25.82 2.89 -6.80
C GLN A 58 24.95 2.71 -5.55
N ARG A 59 23.64 2.58 -5.75
CA ARG A 59 22.67 2.31 -4.69
C ARG A 59 22.33 0.82 -4.70
N GLU A 60 22.59 0.15 -3.59
CA GLU A 60 22.20 -1.25 -3.38
C GLU A 60 20.85 -1.26 -2.63
N LEU A 61 19.76 -1.41 -3.39
CA LEU A 61 18.39 -1.44 -2.88
C LEU A 61 17.53 -2.37 -3.76
N PRO A 62 16.67 -3.23 -3.18
CA PRO A 62 15.71 -4.01 -3.95
C PRO A 62 14.74 -3.12 -4.73
N GLU A 63 14.35 -3.55 -5.94
CA GLU A 63 13.33 -2.85 -6.74
C GLU A 63 11.92 -2.92 -6.14
N ALA A 64 11.68 -3.85 -5.22
CA ALA A 64 10.41 -4.03 -4.52
C ALA A 64 10.58 -3.80 -3.02
N LEU A 65 9.83 -2.85 -2.48
CA LEU A 65 9.76 -2.53 -1.06
C LEU A 65 8.35 -2.77 -0.52
N ALA A 66 8.23 -2.89 0.79
CA ALA A 66 6.94 -3.01 1.47
C ALA A 66 6.63 -1.71 2.21
N LEU A 67 5.37 -1.28 2.15
CA LEU A 67 4.88 -0.11 2.87
C LEU A 67 5.14 -0.23 4.37
N ASN A 68 5.61 0.84 5.00
CA ASN A 68 5.89 0.92 6.44
C ASN A 68 6.84 -0.15 6.99
N VAL A 69 7.68 -0.73 6.12
CA VAL A 69 8.74 -1.66 6.53
C VAL A 69 10.07 -0.97 6.39
N GLU A 70 10.79 -0.91 7.51
CA GLU A 70 12.15 -0.37 7.57
C GLU A 70 13.09 -1.17 6.67
N ARG A 71 13.86 -0.47 5.83
CA ARG A 71 14.84 -1.07 4.91
C ARG A 71 16.19 -0.38 5.01
N ARG A 72 17.21 -1.20 5.30
CA ARG A 72 18.61 -0.80 5.22
C ARG A 72 19.04 -0.74 3.76
N THR A 73 19.71 0.34 3.41
CA THR A 73 20.19 0.64 2.06
C THR A 73 21.65 1.06 2.12
N THR A 74 22.43 0.62 1.13
CA THR A 74 23.86 0.92 1.07
C THR A 74 24.16 1.76 -0.17
N LEU A 75 24.88 2.87 0.03
CA LEU A 75 25.49 3.63 -1.06
C LEU A 75 26.97 3.26 -1.15
N ARG A 76 27.38 2.72 -2.30
CA ARG A 76 28.77 2.40 -2.60
C ARG A 76 29.38 3.49 -3.47
N PHE A 77 30.55 3.97 -3.08
CA PHE A 77 31.28 5.04 -3.73
C PHE A 77 32.65 4.56 -4.22
N GLU A 78 32.98 4.95 -5.44
CA GLU A 78 34.30 4.75 -6.03
C GLU A 78 34.84 6.10 -6.51
N SER A 79 36.09 6.41 -6.16
CA SER A 79 36.73 7.66 -6.54
C SER A 79 38.15 7.42 -7.02
N SER A 80 38.60 8.23 -7.99
CA SER A 80 39.99 8.23 -8.47
C SER A 80 40.91 9.14 -7.64
N ARG A 81 40.35 9.93 -6.70
CA ARG A 81 41.12 10.85 -5.86
C ARG A 81 40.65 10.80 -4.42
N ARG A 82 41.52 11.24 -3.51
CA ARG A 82 41.12 11.47 -2.12
C ARG A 82 40.19 12.69 -2.05
N GLN A 83 38.97 12.50 -1.55
CA GLN A 83 37.95 13.55 -1.49
C GLN A 83 37.18 13.47 -0.18
N ARG A 84 36.90 14.61 0.46
CA ARG A 84 36.01 14.67 1.62
C ARG A 84 34.64 15.13 1.15
N VAL A 85 33.64 14.28 1.35
CA VAL A 85 32.28 14.51 0.88
C VAL A 85 31.28 14.33 2.01
N GLU A 86 30.20 15.08 1.94
CA GLU A 86 28.99 14.84 2.73
C GLU A 86 27.92 14.34 1.76
N VAL A 87 27.35 13.18 2.07
CA VAL A 87 26.40 12.46 1.23
C VAL A 87 24.99 12.65 1.80
N PHE A 88 24.03 12.87 0.90
CA PHE A 88 22.61 12.80 1.18
C PHE A 88 21.92 12.12 0.00
N ASP A 89 21.19 11.05 0.24
CA ASP A 89 20.41 10.39 -0.81
C ASP A 89 19.06 11.09 -0.99
N LEU A 90 18.66 11.33 -2.24
CA LEU A 90 17.34 11.90 -2.55
C LEU A 90 16.31 10.78 -2.56
N VAL A 91 15.87 10.41 -1.36
CA VAL A 91 14.80 9.44 -1.18
C VAL A 91 13.48 10.08 -1.62
N PRO A 92 12.68 9.40 -2.47
CA PRO A 92 11.45 9.95 -3.00
C PRO A 92 10.35 10.07 -1.95
N GLY A 93 9.45 11.02 -2.18
CA GLY A 93 8.36 11.29 -1.26
C GLY A 93 8.84 11.80 0.09
N ALA A 94 7.92 11.86 1.06
CA ALA A 94 8.24 12.20 2.45
C ALA A 94 8.55 10.93 3.26
N TRP A 95 9.41 10.05 2.72
CA TRP A 95 9.80 8.82 3.42
C TRP A 95 10.68 9.14 4.63
N SER A 96 10.50 8.38 5.70
CA SER A 96 11.35 8.53 6.88
C SER A 96 12.76 8.02 6.58
N LEU A 97 13.77 8.78 7.02
CA LEU A 97 15.17 8.54 6.75
C LEU A 97 15.99 8.64 8.03
N GLN A 98 16.86 7.67 8.27
CA GLN A 98 17.79 7.68 9.41
C GLN A 98 19.22 7.38 8.96
N GLY A 99 20.20 8.13 9.48
CA GLY A 99 21.62 7.93 9.18
C GLY A 99 22.21 8.82 8.09
N LEU A 100 21.43 9.76 7.53
CA LEU A 100 21.89 10.77 6.56
C LEU A 100 21.49 12.18 7.02
N PRO A 101 22.24 13.23 6.65
CA PRO A 101 23.47 13.20 5.84
C PRO A 101 24.67 12.60 6.59
N ARG A 102 25.66 12.08 5.84
CA ARG A 102 26.86 11.48 6.43
C ARG A 102 28.14 11.97 5.75
N ALA A 103 29.14 12.31 6.55
CA ALA A 103 30.46 12.72 6.05
C ALA A 103 31.40 11.53 5.92
N LEU A 104 32.12 11.45 4.80
CA LEU A 104 33.12 10.41 4.53
C LEU A 104 34.32 10.98 3.77
N THR A 105 35.44 10.25 3.89
CA THR A 105 36.65 10.51 3.11
C THR A 105 36.84 9.39 2.12
N LEU A 106 36.55 9.66 0.86
CA LEU A 106 36.83 8.75 -0.25
C LEU A 106 38.33 8.68 -0.46
N LYS A 107 38.86 7.46 -0.61
CA LYS A 107 40.26 7.20 -0.96
C LYS A 107 40.31 6.68 -2.40
N PRO A 108 41.39 6.97 -3.15
CA PRO A 108 41.55 6.41 -4.48
C PRO A 108 41.65 4.89 -4.41
N LEU A 109 41.06 4.19 -5.38
CA LEU A 109 41.13 2.73 -5.54
C LEU A 109 40.56 1.90 -4.37
N VAL A 110 39.81 2.53 -3.44
CA VAL A 110 39.16 1.86 -2.31
C VAL A 110 37.68 2.18 -2.34
N ALA A 111 36.85 1.15 -2.49
CA ALA A 111 35.41 1.28 -2.38
C ALA A 111 35.04 1.72 -0.96
N SER A 112 34.25 2.79 -0.84
CA SER A 112 33.74 3.27 0.44
C SER A 112 32.22 3.12 0.44
N SER A 113 31.63 2.66 1.54
CA SER A 113 30.18 2.50 1.65
C SER A 113 29.59 3.37 2.76
N VAL A 114 28.34 3.76 2.58
CA VAL A 114 27.51 4.40 3.60
C VAL A 114 26.21 3.62 3.71
N GLU A 115 25.93 3.11 4.92
CA GLU A 115 24.66 2.51 5.24
C GLU A 115 23.73 3.54 5.88
N TYR A 116 22.46 3.49 5.47
CA TYR A 116 21.38 4.27 6.03
C TYR A 116 20.07 3.48 5.95
N THR A 117 19.07 3.96 6.67
CA THR A 117 17.77 3.30 6.73
C THR A 117 16.70 4.22 6.15
N LEU A 118 15.79 3.66 5.37
CA LEU A 118 14.58 4.31 4.88
C LEU A 118 13.33 3.50 5.23
N THR A 119 12.20 4.19 5.36
CA THR A 119 10.88 3.57 5.54
C THR A 119 9.89 4.20 4.54
N PRO A 120 9.42 3.44 3.53
CA PRO A 120 8.42 3.93 2.60
C PRO A 120 7.09 4.21 3.30
N THR A 121 6.57 5.42 3.15
CA THR A 121 5.32 5.88 3.79
C THR A 121 4.11 5.88 2.86
N ALA A 122 4.33 5.63 1.56
CA ALA A 122 3.27 5.56 0.57
C ALA A 122 3.55 4.45 -0.45
N ARG A 123 2.48 3.92 -1.04
CA ARG A 123 2.48 2.83 -2.00
C ARG A 123 2.63 3.35 -3.43
N GLY A 124 3.10 2.51 -4.35
CA GLY A 124 3.18 2.84 -5.77
C GLY A 124 4.59 2.87 -6.33
N ARG A 125 4.75 3.59 -7.45
CA ARG A 125 6.02 3.70 -8.17
C ARG A 125 6.74 4.98 -7.76
N PHE A 126 7.99 4.84 -7.29
CA PHE A 126 8.80 5.96 -6.85
C PHE A 126 10.15 5.97 -7.56
N VAL A 127 10.70 7.17 -7.78
CA VAL A 127 11.99 7.36 -8.44
C VAL A 127 12.91 8.11 -7.52
N PHE A 128 14.06 7.53 -7.19
CA PHE A 128 15.12 8.26 -6.53
C PHE A 128 15.78 9.20 -7.55
N ASP A 129 15.79 10.50 -7.30
CA ASP A 129 16.34 11.48 -8.25
C ASP A 129 17.87 11.46 -8.35
N GLY A 130 18.53 10.81 -7.39
CA GLY A 130 19.98 10.61 -7.36
C GLY A 130 20.56 10.88 -5.97
N VAL A 131 21.88 11.02 -5.92
CA VAL A 131 22.60 11.26 -4.65
C VAL A 131 23.18 12.66 -4.65
N HIS A 132 22.83 13.46 -3.64
CA HIS A 132 23.46 14.74 -3.38
C HIS A 132 24.80 14.55 -2.68
N LEU A 133 25.85 15.00 -3.38
CA LEU A 133 27.19 15.12 -2.81
C LEU A 133 27.52 16.57 -2.56
N ARG A 134 27.97 16.87 -1.35
CA ARG A 134 28.63 18.12 -1.01
C ARG A 134 30.13 17.88 -0.89
N LEU A 135 30.87 18.35 -1.90
CA LEU A 135 32.31 18.31 -1.93
C LEU A 135 32.89 19.52 -1.19
N HIS A 136 33.98 19.27 -0.46
CA HIS A 136 34.78 20.30 0.17
C HIS A 136 36.09 20.49 -0.60
N ALA A 137 36.45 21.75 -0.85
CA ALA A 137 37.76 22.07 -1.35
C ALA A 137 38.85 21.67 -0.31
N PRO A 138 40.10 21.40 -0.73
CA PRO A 138 41.17 20.96 0.17
C PRO A 138 41.39 21.88 1.38
N TRP A 139 41.31 23.19 1.20
CA TRP A 139 41.44 24.19 2.28
C TRP A 139 40.11 24.59 2.90
N ARG A 140 38.99 23.98 2.49
CA ARG A 140 37.63 24.24 3.00
C ARG A 140 37.15 25.69 2.82
N LEU A 141 37.77 26.47 1.92
CA LEU A 141 37.31 27.83 1.59
C LEU A 141 36.07 27.80 0.71
N TRP A 142 35.86 26.73 -0.05
CA TRP A 142 34.70 26.53 -0.91
C TRP A 142 34.03 25.17 -0.70
N ARG A 143 32.72 25.16 -0.99
CA ARG A 143 31.89 23.94 -1.07
C ARG A 143 31.11 23.92 -2.39
N GLN A 144 30.97 22.74 -2.97
CA GLN A 144 30.18 22.52 -4.19
C GLN A 144 29.20 21.39 -3.96
N ARG A 145 27.95 21.58 -4.40
CA ARG A 145 26.96 20.51 -4.46
C ARG A 145 26.98 19.90 -5.86
N ARG A 146 26.91 18.58 -5.96
CA ARG A 146 26.74 17.82 -7.20
C ARG A 146 25.63 16.80 -6.98
N LEU A 147 24.77 16.64 -7.98
CA LEU A 147 23.79 15.56 -8.05
C LEU A 147 24.40 14.46 -8.92
N LEU A 148 24.44 13.23 -8.41
CA LEU A 148 24.96 12.09 -9.13
C LEU A 148 23.85 11.10 -9.50
N PRO A 149 23.81 10.60 -10.75
CA PRO A 149 23.03 9.42 -11.13
C PRO A 149 23.67 8.13 -10.54
N PRO A 150 22.93 7.01 -10.40
CA PRO A 150 21.69 6.72 -11.12
C PRO A 150 20.41 7.05 -10.35
N ALA A 151 19.42 7.50 -11.12
CA ALA A 151 18.04 7.41 -10.70
C ALA A 151 17.64 5.93 -10.63
N LEU A 152 16.99 5.52 -9.55
CA LEU A 152 16.49 4.16 -9.37
C LEU A 152 14.98 4.23 -9.24
N THR A 153 14.26 3.46 -10.04
CA THR A 153 12.82 3.28 -9.84
C THR A 153 12.59 2.11 -8.91
N VAL A 154 11.77 2.31 -7.88
CA VAL A 154 11.32 1.24 -6.97
C VAL A 154 9.79 1.18 -6.94
N ARG A 155 9.27 0.00 -6.65
CA ARG A 155 7.85 -0.27 -6.46
C ARG A 155 7.62 -0.58 -4.98
N VAL A 156 6.73 0.16 -4.35
CA VAL A 156 6.31 -0.08 -2.97
C VAL A 156 4.98 -0.82 -3.00
N TYR A 157 4.93 -1.99 -2.38
CA TYR A 157 3.77 -2.87 -2.34
C TYR A 157 3.03 -2.84 -0.99
N PRO A 158 1.81 -3.39 -0.96
CA PRO A 158 1.30 -4.27 0.07
C PRO A 158 2.24 -4.65 1.21
N ASN A 159 2.04 -4.29 2.48
CA ASN A 159 2.73 -5.08 3.52
C ASN A 159 1.97 -6.40 3.71
N PHE A 160 2.24 -7.38 2.85
CA PHE A 160 1.43 -8.58 2.72
C PHE A 160 1.72 -9.66 3.78
N ALA A 161 2.90 -9.65 4.40
CA ALA A 161 3.30 -10.63 5.40
C ALA A 161 2.37 -10.67 6.65
N PRO A 162 2.06 -9.53 7.32
CA PRO A 162 1.12 -9.54 8.43
C PRO A 162 -0.31 -9.89 7.99
N LEU A 163 -0.73 -9.45 6.79
CA LEU A 163 -2.06 -9.76 6.22
C LEU A 163 -2.27 -11.26 6.06
N THR A 164 -1.24 -11.98 5.62
CA THR A 164 -1.29 -13.44 5.51
C THR A 164 -1.55 -14.09 6.86
N ARG A 165 -0.83 -13.68 7.91
CA ARG A 165 -1.02 -14.23 9.27
C ARG A 165 -2.42 -13.93 9.81
N PHE A 166 -2.89 -12.70 9.60
CA PHE A 166 -4.24 -12.29 9.97
C PHE A 166 -5.30 -13.14 9.27
N ALA A 167 -5.19 -13.35 7.95
CA ALA A 167 -6.13 -14.18 7.19
C ALA A 167 -6.29 -15.59 7.77
N LEU A 168 -5.18 -16.19 8.22
CA LEU A 168 -5.21 -17.52 8.83
C LEU A 168 -5.90 -17.51 10.19
N PHE A 169 -5.54 -16.54 11.03
CA PHE A 169 -6.13 -16.39 12.35
C PHE A 169 -7.64 -16.10 12.28
N SER A 170 -8.07 -15.21 11.38
CA SER A 170 -9.49 -14.89 11.17
C SER A 170 -10.26 -16.09 10.64
N ALA A 171 -9.67 -16.89 9.75
CA ALA A 171 -10.31 -18.12 9.29
C ALA A 171 -10.51 -19.13 10.43
N GLU A 172 -9.51 -19.28 11.31
CA GLU A 172 -9.64 -20.11 12.52
C GLU A 172 -10.70 -19.58 13.48
N GLN A 173 -10.71 -18.27 13.74
CA GLN A 173 -11.71 -17.64 14.62
C GLN A 173 -13.11 -17.76 14.04
N ALA A 174 -13.31 -17.47 12.75
CA ALA A 174 -14.58 -17.67 12.07
C ALA A 174 -15.02 -19.13 12.19
N SER A 175 -14.10 -20.10 12.04
CA SER A 175 -14.41 -21.51 12.26
C SER A 175 -14.79 -21.85 13.71
N ARG A 176 -14.29 -21.11 14.71
CA ARG A 176 -14.55 -21.33 16.15
C ARG A 176 -15.83 -20.63 16.63
N LEU A 177 -16.04 -19.37 16.26
CA LEU A 177 -17.25 -18.59 16.59
C LEU A 177 -18.51 -19.21 15.95
N VAL A 178 -18.35 -19.80 14.78
CA VAL A 178 -19.38 -20.56 14.06
C VAL A 178 -19.40 -22.04 14.49
N GLY A 179 -18.63 -22.39 15.53
CA GLY A 179 -18.35 -23.76 15.94
C GLY A 179 -19.56 -24.72 15.86
N ALA A 180 -19.28 -25.90 15.33
CA ALA A 180 -20.05 -27.15 15.45
C ALA A 180 -21.08 -27.54 14.38
N HIS A 181 -21.33 -26.80 13.29
CA HIS A 181 -22.14 -27.31 12.17
C HIS A 181 -21.38 -27.35 10.83
N LEU A 182 -20.30 -28.14 10.79
CA LEU A 182 -19.91 -28.84 9.56
C LEU A 182 -20.96 -29.93 9.29
N LYS A 183 -22.19 -29.53 8.97
CA LYS A 183 -23.14 -30.46 8.35
C LYS A 183 -22.64 -30.63 6.92
N ARG A 184 -21.71 -31.58 6.74
CA ARG A 184 -21.41 -32.14 5.42
C ARG A 184 -22.76 -32.53 4.83
N ARG A 185 -23.28 -31.73 3.88
CA ARG A 185 -24.38 -32.18 3.02
C ARG A 185 -23.82 -33.37 2.24
N ARG A 186 -24.12 -34.58 2.70
CA ARG A 186 -23.71 -35.82 2.04
C ARG A 186 -24.57 -35.97 0.79
N GLY A 187 -23.92 -36.10 -0.37
CA GLY A 187 -24.52 -36.74 -1.55
C GLY A 187 -25.14 -35.84 -2.61
N GLU A 188 -25.00 -34.51 -2.55
CA GLU A 188 -25.54 -33.58 -3.58
C GLU A 188 -24.47 -32.96 -4.50
N GLY A 189 -23.20 -33.34 -4.35
CA GLY A 189 -22.13 -32.86 -5.22
C GLY A 189 -22.19 -33.46 -6.63
N THR A 190 -21.66 -32.72 -7.61
CA THR A 190 -21.52 -33.17 -9.01
C THR A 190 -20.11 -33.69 -9.33
N ASP A 191 -19.10 -33.36 -8.51
CA ASP A 191 -17.70 -33.70 -8.78
C ASP A 191 -17.32 -35.04 -8.15
N PHE A 192 -16.66 -35.93 -8.90
CA PHE A 192 -16.31 -37.26 -8.41
C PHE A 192 -15.18 -37.17 -7.37
N HIS A 193 -15.44 -37.61 -6.14
CA HIS A 193 -14.44 -37.60 -5.07
C HIS A 193 -13.71 -38.95 -5.00
N GLN A 194 -14.45 -40.04 -4.76
CA GLN A 194 -13.87 -41.38 -4.66
C GLN A 194 -14.94 -42.47 -4.86
N MET A 195 -14.47 -43.69 -5.15
CA MET A 195 -15.33 -44.88 -5.04
C MET A 195 -15.28 -45.41 -3.62
N ARG A 196 -16.45 -45.68 -3.03
CA ARG A 196 -16.54 -46.32 -1.71
C ARG A 196 -17.58 -47.42 -1.70
N GLU A 197 -17.54 -48.25 -0.68
CA GLU A 197 -18.57 -49.26 -0.45
C GLU A 197 -19.93 -48.59 -0.20
N TYR A 198 -20.97 -49.15 -0.81
CA TYR A 198 -22.34 -48.69 -0.68
C TYR A 198 -22.79 -48.81 0.78
N ARG A 199 -23.45 -47.76 1.28
CA ARG A 199 -24.08 -47.75 2.59
C ARG A 199 -25.58 -47.58 2.43
N ILE A 200 -26.34 -48.22 3.30
CA ILE A 200 -27.79 -48.07 3.36
C ILE A 200 -28.10 -46.58 3.59
N GLY A 201 -28.82 -45.97 2.65
CA GLY A 201 -29.09 -44.53 2.58
C GLY A 201 -28.44 -43.81 1.40
N ASP A 202 -27.48 -44.44 0.70
CA ASP A 202 -26.95 -43.93 -0.56
C ASP A 202 -28.00 -44.10 -1.68
N SER A 203 -28.04 -43.16 -2.63
CA SER A 203 -28.98 -43.26 -3.76
C SER A 203 -28.57 -44.40 -4.71
N LEU A 204 -29.53 -45.19 -5.18
CA LEU A 204 -29.28 -46.24 -6.18
C LEU A 204 -28.66 -45.70 -7.48
N ARG A 205 -28.89 -44.41 -7.80
CA ARG A 205 -28.28 -43.74 -8.97
C ARG A 205 -26.78 -43.54 -8.83
N GLN A 206 -26.24 -43.58 -7.61
CA GLN A 206 -24.82 -43.40 -7.32
C GLN A 206 -24.03 -44.72 -7.40
N ILE A 207 -24.72 -45.87 -7.55
CA ILE A 207 -24.06 -47.17 -7.69
C ILE A 207 -23.29 -47.23 -9.01
N ASP A 208 -21.99 -47.51 -8.93
CA ASP A 208 -21.20 -47.82 -10.10
C ASP A 208 -21.28 -49.33 -10.37
N TRP A 209 -22.12 -49.71 -11.34
CA TRP A 209 -22.34 -51.11 -11.70
C TRP A 209 -21.08 -51.81 -12.23
N LYS A 210 -20.17 -51.06 -12.88
CA LYS A 210 -18.92 -51.58 -13.44
C LYS A 210 -17.87 -51.86 -12.37
N ALA A 211 -17.77 -51.00 -11.35
CA ALA A 211 -16.92 -51.22 -10.19
C ALA A 211 -17.48 -52.33 -9.31
N THR A 212 -18.80 -52.34 -9.11
CA THR A 212 -19.52 -53.38 -8.36
C THR A 212 -19.29 -54.78 -8.94
N SER A 213 -19.38 -54.93 -10.27
CA SER A 213 -19.18 -56.23 -10.93
C SER A 213 -17.76 -56.80 -10.76
N ARG A 214 -16.77 -55.94 -10.56
CA ARG A 214 -15.36 -56.33 -10.33
C ARG A 214 -15.05 -56.60 -8.86
N ALA A 215 -15.64 -55.81 -7.96
CA ALA A 215 -15.35 -55.88 -6.53
C ALA A 215 -16.16 -56.95 -5.78
N ARG A 216 -17.17 -57.57 -6.41
CA ARG A 216 -18.15 -58.51 -5.79
C ARG A 216 -18.86 -57.93 -4.55
N LYS A 217 -18.88 -56.62 -4.42
CA LYS A 217 -19.57 -55.85 -3.38
C LYS A 217 -20.10 -54.55 -3.98
N LEU A 218 -21.19 -54.02 -3.44
CA LEU A 218 -21.82 -52.79 -3.96
C LEU A 218 -20.88 -51.60 -3.77
N ILE A 219 -20.51 -50.95 -4.87
CA ILE A 219 -19.66 -49.75 -4.87
C ILE A 219 -20.51 -48.54 -5.28
N SER A 220 -20.49 -47.50 -4.46
CA SER A 220 -21.13 -46.21 -4.73
C SER A 220 -20.08 -45.14 -5.03
N ARG A 221 -20.37 -44.27 -6.00
CA ARG A 221 -19.58 -43.08 -6.28
C ARG A 221 -19.91 -42.03 -5.24
N GLU A 222 -18.90 -41.62 -4.48
CA GLU A 222 -19.01 -40.47 -3.61
C GLU A 222 -18.70 -39.22 -4.43
N TYR A 223 -19.67 -38.33 -4.53
CA TYR A 223 -19.50 -37.03 -5.15
C TYR A 223 -19.30 -35.96 -4.08
N GLN A 224 -18.41 -35.01 -4.34
CA GLN A 224 -18.18 -33.81 -3.56
C GLN A 224 -18.74 -32.61 -4.31
N ASP A 225 -19.20 -31.59 -3.58
CA ASP A 225 -19.59 -30.32 -4.18
C ASP A 225 -18.45 -29.74 -5.03
N GLU A 226 -18.81 -29.27 -6.22
CA GLU A 226 -17.89 -28.56 -7.11
C GLU A 226 -17.52 -27.21 -6.47
N LYS A 227 -16.35 -27.15 -5.83
CA LYS A 227 -15.85 -25.95 -5.12
C LYS A 227 -15.11 -25.00 -6.05
N ASN A 228 -15.81 -24.54 -7.07
CA ASN A 228 -15.25 -23.73 -8.16
C ASN A 228 -15.76 -22.28 -8.13
N GLN A 229 -15.99 -21.72 -6.94
CA GLN A 229 -16.56 -20.39 -6.77
C GLN A 229 -15.60 -19.31 -7.28
N GLN A 230 -16.17 -18.18 -7.70
CA GLN A 230 -15.42 -17.00 -8.10
C GLN A 230 -15.75 -15.84 -7.16
N LEU A 231 -14.72 -15.22 -6.63
CA LEU A 231 -14.78 -14.00 -5.84
C LEU A 231 -14.25 -12.85 -6.71
N VAL A 232 -15.01 -11.77 -6.81
CA VAL A 232 -14.54 -10.51 -7.40
C VAL A 232 -14.60 -9.43 -6.34
N LEU A 233 -13.45 -8.83 -6.07
CA LEU A 233 -13.35 -7.68 -5.18
C LEU A 233 -13.50 -6.42 -6.02
N MET A 234 -14.61 -5.73 -5.82
CA MET A 234 -14.89 -4.46 -6.48
C MET A 234 -14.54 -3.34 -5.49
N ILE A 235 -13.44 -2.63 -5.74
CA ILE A 235 -12.87 -1.65 -4.82
C ILE A 235 -13.10 -0.25 -5.38
N ASP A 236 -13.67 0.64 -4.56
CA ASP A 236 -13.80 2.05 -4.89
C ASP A 236 -12.43 2.76 -4.86
N THR A 237 -12.15 3.59 -5.86
CA THR A 237 -10.96 4.47 -5.99
C THR A 237 -11.36 5.95 -6.07
N GLY A 238 -12.59 6.30 -5.71
CA GLY A 238 -13.08 7.68 -5.68
C GLY A 238 -12.71 8.49 -4.43
N ARG A 239 -13.25 9.72 -4.38
CA ARG A 239 -12.90 10.76 -3.40
C ARG A 239 -13.09 10.33 -1.95
N ARG A 240 -14.06 9.46 -1.67
CA ARG A 240 -14.37 9.00 -0.31
C ARG A 240 -13.34 8.04 0.26
N MET A 241 -12.53 7.42 -0.60
CA MET A 241 -11.45 6.53 -0.20
C MET A 241 -10.15 7.28 0.10
N MET A 242 -10.12 8.61 -0.10
CA MET A 242 -8.98 9.47 0.23
C MET A 242 -8.89 9.83 1.72
N ALA A 243 -9.96 9.62 2.50
CA ALA A 243 -9.91 9.80 3.95
C ALA A 243 -8.80 8.92 4.55
N SER A 244 -8.18 9.37 5.63
CA SER A 244 -7.06 8.65 6.26
C SER A 244 -7.30 8.42 7.73
N GLU A 245 -7.04 7.21 8.20
CA GLU A 245 -7.19 6.81 9.60
C GLU A 245 -5.99 5.94 10.00
N GLY A 246 -5.37 6.25 11.15
CA GLY A 246 -4.25 5.47 11.68
C GLY A 246 -2.97 5.49 10.82
N GLY A 247 -2.76 6.56 10.03
CA GLY A 247 -1.60 6.71 9.15
C GLY A 247 -1.69 5.96 7.81
N LEU A 248 -2.85 5.36 7.50
CA LEU A 248 -3.17 4.77 6.20
C LEU A 248 -4.40 5.45 5.61
N SER A 249 -4.49 5.49 4.29
CA SER A 249 -5.74 5.89 3.63
C SER A 249 -6.80 4.81 3.82
N HIS A 250 -8.07 5.19 3.75
CA HIS A 250 -9.21 4.27 3.69
C HIS A 250 -9.04 3.30 2.53
N PHE A 251 -8.56 3.79 1.39
CA PHE A 251 -8.19 2.93 0.25
C PHE A 251 -7.18 1.85 0.63
N ASP A 252 -6.12 2.19 1.38
CA ASP A 252 -5.12 1.23 1.80
C ASP A 252 -5.69 0.16 2.74
N HIS A 253 -6.59 0.54 3.65
CA HIS A 253 -7.32 -0.40 4.51
C HIS A 253 -8.20 -1.34 3.69
N VAL A 254 -8.94 -0.80 2.72
CA VAL A 254 -9.77 -1.59 1.80
C VAL A 254 -8.92 -2.55 0.97
N LEU A 255 -7.79 -2.08 0.42
CA LEU A 255 -6.88 -2.92 -0.35
C LEU A 255 -6.28 -4.04 0.50
N ASN A 256 -5.87 -3.74 1.73
CA ASN A 256 -5.37 -4.74 2.67
C ASN A 256 -6.44 -5.80 2.98
N ALA A 257 -7.67 -5.37 3.29
CA ALA A 257 -8.80 -6.26 3.54
C ALA A 257 -9.12 -7.15 2.32
N ALA A 258 -9.11 -6.54 1.14
CA ALA A 258 -9.29 -7.24 -0.13
C ALA A 258 -8.23 -8.33 -0.35
N LEU A 259 -6.96 -8.02 -0.11
CA LEU A 259 -5.85 -8.97 -0.24
C LEU A 259 -5.93 -10.11 0.78
N VAL A 260 -6.38 -9.83 2.02
CA VAL A 260 -6.62 -10.85 3.06
C VAL A 260 -7.66 -11.88 2.58
N VAL A 261 -8.81 -11.40 2.11
CA VAL A 261 -9.91 -12.29 1.64
C VAL A 261 -9.49 -13.02 0.38
N SER A 262 -8.78 -12.33 -0.53
CA SER A 262 -8.22 -12.93 -1.74
C SER A 262 -7.30 -14.11 -1.42
N TYR A 263 -6.36 -13.92 -0.49
CA TYR A 263 -5.44 -14.97 -0.07
C TYR A 263 -6.19 -16.19 0.49
N LEU A 264 -7.19 -15.96 1.34
CA LEU A 264 -7.99 -17.04 1.91
C LEU A 264 -8.81 -17.78 0.84
N ALA A 265 -9.41 -17.04 -0.10
CA ALA A 265 -10.21 -17.62 -1.18
C ALA A 265 -9.34 -18.47 -2.14
N LEU A 266 -8.18 -17.94 -2.55
CA LEU A 266 -7.19 -18.68 -3.35
C LEU A 266 -6.71 -19.94 -2.65
N ARG A 267 -6.44 -19.86 -1.34
CA ARG A 267 -6.02 -21.02 -0.53
C ARG A 267 -7.10 -22.11 -0.48
N GLN A 268 -8.38 -21.73 -0.55
CA GLN A 268 -9.48 -22.68 -0.59
C GLN A 268 -9.82 -23.20 -2.00
N GLY A 269 -9.06 -22.80 -3.03
CA GLY A 269 -9.24 -23.25 -4.41
C GLY A 269 -10.17 -22.38 -5.25
N ASP A 270 -10.73 -21.31 -4.70
CA ASP A 270 -11.63 -20.42 -5.44
C ASP A 270 -10.86 -19.48 -6.37
N GLY A 271 -11.51 -19.02 -7.42
CA GLY A 271 -10.95 -18.02 -8.34
C GLY A 271 -11.14 -16.61 -7.78
N VAL A 272 -10.09 -15.79 -7.77
CA VAL A 272 -10.18 -14.41 -7.26
C VAL A 272 -9.80 -13.40 -8.34
N GLY A 273 -10.67 -12.41 -8.52
CA GLY A 273 -10.46 -11.26 -9.39
C GLY A 273 -10.58 -9.94 -8.63
N LEU A 274 -10.10 -8.87 -9.25
CA LEU A 274 -10.11 -7.51 -8.72
C LEU A 274 -10.66 -6.56 -9.78
N PHE A 275 -11.56 -5.68 -9.37
CA PHE A 275 -12.04 -4.56 -10.16
C PHE A 275 -11.93 -3.27 -9.33
N ALA A 276 -10.94 -2.44 -9.63
CA ALA A 276 -10.84 -1.10 -9.07
C ALA A 276 -11.58 -0.12 -9.98
N THR A 277 -12.35 0.82 -9.41
CA THR A 277 -13.21 1.74 -10.16
C THR A 277 -13.58 2.99 -9.34
N GLY A 278 -13.93 4.09 -10.01
CA GLY A 278 -14.30 5.37 -9.39
C GLY A 278 -13.41 6.49 -9.88
N GLY A 279 -12.10 6.36 -9.65
CA GLY A 279 -11.05 7.15 -10.31
C GLY A 279 -10.24 6.28 -11.24
N GLU A 280 -9.13 5.74 -10.74
CA GLU A 280 -8.33 4.78 -11.52
C GLU A 280 -9.09 3.46 -11.68
N SER A 281 -9.26 3.03 -12.94
CA SER A 281 -9.91 1.76 -13.28
C SER A 281 -8.90 0.66 -13.59
N ARG A 282 -9.10 -0.52 -13.00
CA ARG A 282 -8.26 -1.69 -13.28
C ARG A 282 -9.00 -3.00 -13.08
N TRP A 283 -8.82 -3.91 -14.03
CA TRP A 283 -9.42 -5.23 -14.02
C TRP A 283 -8.38 -6.33 -13.99
N VAL A 284 -8.56 -7.28 -13.07
CA VAL A 284 -7.87 -8.57 -13.03
C VAL A 284 -8.94 -9.65 -13.04
N ALA A 285 -8.99 -10.43 -14.11
CA ALA A 285 -9.94 -11.53 -14.22
C ALA A 285 -9.71 -12.59 -13.14
N PRO A 286 -10.77 -13.28 -12.65
CA PRO A 286 -10.62 -14.31 -11.64
C PRO A 286 -9.65 -15.42 -12.01
N GLN A 287 -8.60 -15.57 -11.22
CA GLN A 287 -7.58 -16.61 -11.38
C GLN A 287 -7.54 -17.50 -10.14
N ARG A 288 -7.20 -18.78 -10.34
CA ARG A 288 -7.08 -19.78 -9.26
C ARG A 288 -5.64 -20.03 -8.88
N GLY A 289 -5.46 -20.56 -7.68
CA GLY A 289 -4.17 -20.98 -7.16
C GLY A 289 -3.36 -19.83 -6.57
N MET A 290 -2.42 -20.17 -5.70
CA MET A 290 -1.69 -19.19 -4.89
C MET A 290 -0.90 -18.19 -5.73
N GLY A 291 -0.43 -18.55 -6.94
CA GLY A 291 0.28 -17.64 -7.84
C GLY A 291 -0.55 -16.43 -8.31
N ALA A 292 -1.88 -16.49 -8.22
CA ALA A 292 -2.75 -15.37 -8.56
C ALA A 292 -2.58 -14.18 -7.61
N ILE A 293 -2.08 -14.40 -6.39
CA ILE A 293 -1.86 -13.30 -5.42
C ILE A 293 -0.83 -12.29 -5.93
N ASP A 294 0.20 -12.74 -6.64
CA ASP A 294 1.22 -11.87 -7.21
C ASP A 294 0.65 -11.00 -8.33
N ALA A 295 -0.32 -11.51 -9.09
CA ALA A 295 -1.04 -10.73 -10.09
C ALA A 295 -1.89 -9.63 -9.43
N LEU A 296 -2.58 -9.96 -8.34
CA LEU A 296 -3.36 -8.99 -7.56
C LEU A 296 -2.47 -7.92 -6.93
N LEU A 297 -1.32 -8.29 -6.35
CA LEU A 297 -0.35 -7.34 -5.79
C LEU A 297 0.25 -6.43 -6.86
N ARG A 298 0.65 -6.98 -8.01
CA ARG A 298 1.16 -6.19 -9.15
C ARG A 298 0.11 -5.29 -9.79
N ALA A 299 -1.16 -5.67 -9.76
CA ALA A 299 -2.23 -4.82 -10.27
C ALA A 299 -2.59 -3.69 -9.29
N SER A 300 -2.34 -3.87 -7.99
CA SER A 300 -2.81 -2.93 -6.95
C SER A 300 -1.73 -2.06 -6.31
N TYR A 301 -0.43 -2.33 -6.54
CA TYR A 301 0.64 -1.61 -5.86
C TYR A 301 0.62 -0.09 -6.11
N ASP A 302 0.22 0.37 -7.29
CA ASP A 302 0.17 1.79 -7.67
C ASP A 302 -1.23 2.37 -7.77
N LEU A 303 -2.28 1.59 -7.44
CA LEU A 303 -3.63 2.13 -7.34
C LEU A 303 -3.70 3.14 -6.19
N GLN A 304 -4.35 4.27 -6.45
CA GLN A 304 -4.60 5.33 -5.48
C GLN A 304 -6.03 5.84 -5.61
N ALA A 305 -6.61 6.27 -4.49
CA ALA A 305 -7.87 7.01 -4.51
C ALA A 305 -7.67 8.39 -5.16
N GLN A 306 -8.65 8.83 -5.94
CA GLN A 306 -8.62 10.09 -6.68
C GLN A 306 -9.77 11.01 -6.23
N PRO A 307 -9.62 12.34 -6.36
CA PRO A 307 -10.63 13.32 -5.93
C PRO A 307 -11.80 13.42 -6.92
N VAL A 308 -12.37 12.29 -7.32
CA VAL A 308 -13.49 12.17 -8.25
C VAL A 308 -14.64 11.39 -7.62
N ALA A 309 -15.87 11.70 -8.01
CA ALA A 309 -17.04 10.93 -7.59
C ALA A 309 -17.11 9.60 -8.33
N THR A 310 -17.57 8.56 -7.63
CA THR A 310 -17.63 7.20 -8.17
C THR A 310 -18.96 6.99 -8.88
N ASP A 311 -18.92 6.64 -10.16
CA ASP A 311 -20.10 6.22 -10.91
C ASP A 311 -20.33 4.72 -10.72
N TYR A 312 -21.22 4.36 -9.78
CA TYR A 312 -21.53 2.96 -9.48
C TYR A 312 -22.22 2.24 -10.64
N LEU A 313 -23.03 2.94 -11.44
CA LEU A 313 -23.77 2.34 -12.54
C LEU A 313 -22.84 1.98 -13.70
N ALA A 314 -21.94 2.88 -14.07
CA ALA A 314 -20.89 2.61 -15.06
C ALA A 314 -20.01 1.45 -14.60
N ALA A 315 -19.61 1.45 -13.33
CA ALA A 315 -18.79 0.40 -12.75
C ALA A 315 -19.50 -0.97 -12.76
N ALA A 316 -20.78 -1.03 -12.38
CA ALA A 316 -21.57 -2.26 -12.45
C ALA A 316 -21.74 -2.76 -13.89
N THR A 317 -21.99 -1.84 -14.84
CA THR A 317 -22.12 -2.17 -16.26
C THR A 317 -20.84 -2.76 -16.82
N GLU A 318 -19.70 -2.14 -16.52
CA GLU A 318 -18.39 -2.63 -16.92
C GLU A 318 -18.08 -4.00 -16.32
N LEU A 319 -18.38 -4.20 -15.04
CA LEU A 319 -18.16 -5.47 -14.36
C LEU A 319 -19.01 -6.58 -14.98
N SER A 320 -20.30 -6.33 -15.26
CA SER A 320 -21.18 -7.31 -15.92
C SER A 320 -20.71 -7.70 -17.33
N LEU A 321 -20.06 -6.80 -18.06
CA LEU A 321 -19.48 -7.11 -19.38
C LEU A 321 -18.23 -8.00 -19.27
N ARG A 322 -17.37 -7.73 -18.28
CA ARG A 322 -16.09 -8.43 -18.08
C ARG A 322 -16.28 -9.78 -17.38
N GLN A 323 -17.15 -9.86 -16.39
CA GLN A 323 -17.34 -11.01 -15.52
C GLN A 323 -18.61 -11.77 -15.89
N ARG A 324 -18.52 -12.65 -16.90
CA ARG A 324 -19.68 -13.42 -17.38
C ARG A 324 -20.02 -14.66 -16.56
N ARG A 325 -19.17 -15.06 -15.61
CA ARG A 325 -19.43 -16.21 -14.73
C ARG A 325 -20.00 -15.71 -13.41
N ARG A 326 -20.96 -16.47 -12.86
CA ARG A 326 -21.53 -16.21 -11.53
C ARG A 326 -20.41 -16.14 -10.49
N SER A 327 -20.42 -15.09 -9.70
CA SER A 327 -19.38 -14.78 -8.72
C SER A 327 -19.99 -14.09 -7.50
N LEU A 328 -19.30 -14.15 -6.37
CA LEU A 328 -19.54 -13.27 -5.24
C LEU A 328 -18.80 -11.97 -5.54
N VAL A 329 -19.55 -10.90 -5.74
CA VAL A 329 -19.01 -9.55 -5.88
C VAL A 329 -19.04 -8.89 -4.51
N MET A 330 -17.86 -8.58 -3.97
CA MET A 330 -17.73 -7.76 -2.76
C MET A 330 -17.38 -6.35 -3.18
N LEU A 331 -18.39 -5.47 -3.19
CA LEU A 331 -18.21 -4.04 -3.41
C LEU A 331 -17.80 -3.38 -2.09
N VAL A 332 -16.58 -2.85 -2.02
CA VAL A 332 -16.08 -2.15 -0.85
C VAL A 332 -16.02 -0.67 -1.15
N THR A 333 -16.84 0.12 -0.45
CA THR A 333 -17.00 1.57 -0.65
C THR A 333 -17.38 2.26 0.66
N ASN A 334 -17.58 3.58 0.64
CA ASN A 334 -18.16 4.36 1.73
C ASN A 334 -19.51 4.93 1.25
N VAL A 335 -20.59 4.24 1.64
CA VAL A 335 -21.95 4.59 1.22
C VAL A 335 -22.40 5.86 1.93
N ARG A 336 -22.93 6.80 1.14
CA ARG A 336 -23.64 7.99 1.63
C ARG A 336 -25.04 8.05 1.01
N ASP A 337 -25.89 8.85 1.63
CA ASP A 337 -27.26 9.10 1.20
C ASP A 337 -27.34 9.66 -0.23
N GLU A 338 -26.44 10.56 -0.61
CA GLU A 338 -26.42 11.18 -1.95
C GLU A 338 -26.25 10.19 -3.11
N ASP A 339 -25.67 9.00 -2.89
CA ASP A 339 -25.42 8.02 -3.95
C ASP A 339 -26.37 6.80 -3.90
N ILE A 340 -27.33 6.77 -2.97
CA ILE A 340 -28.09 5.55 -2.69
C ILE A 340 -28.89 5.07 -3.90
N GLU A 341 -29.46 6.00 -4.67
CA GLU A 341 -30.24 5.67 -5.86
C GLU A 341 -29.37 4.99 -6.93
N ASP A 342 -28.22 5.60 -7.25
CA ASP A 342 -27.26 5.06 -8.23
C ASP A 342 -26.70 3.72 -7.78
N LEU A 343 -26.35 3.60 -6.50
CA LEU A 343 -25.84 2.36 -5.91
C LEU A 343 -26.90 1.24 -5.97
N LEU A 344 -28.17 1.55 -5.69
CA LEU A 344 -29.26 0.57 -5.78
C LEU A 344 -29.45 0.08 -7.22
N VAL A 345 -29.41 0.96 -8.21
CA VAL A 345 -29.51 0.57 -9.63
C VAL A 345 -28.32 -0.31 -10.02
N ALA A 346 -27.10 0.07 -9.63
CA ALA A 346 -25.88 -0.67 -9.88
C ALA A 346 -25.91 -2.08 -9.25
N VAL A 347 -26.31 -2.18 -7.98
CA VAL A 347 -26.38 -3.48 -7.28
C VAL A 347 -27.47 -4.36 -7.89
N ARG A 348 -28.64 -3.81 -8.24
CA ARG A 348 -29.71 -4.57 -8.93
C ARG A 348 -29.23 -5.12 -10.27
N LEU A 349 -28.44 -4.35 -11.03
CA LEU A 349 -27.83 -4.81 -12.27
C LEU A 349 -26.91 -6.02 -12.03
N LEU A 350 -26.03 -5.93 -11.03
CA LEU A 350 -25.11 -7.02 -10.67
C LEU A 350 -25.85 -8.26 -10.14
N GLN A 351 -26.92 -8.08 -9.35
CA GLN A 351 -27.73 -9.17 -8.78
C GLN A 351 -28.41 -10.04 -9.84
N ARG A 352 -28.53 -9.59 -11.10
CA ARG A 352 -29.05 -10.41 -12.20
C ARG A 352 -28.23 -11.67 -12.45
N GLN A 353 -26.93 -11.63 -12.12
CA GLN A 353 -26.00 -12.73 -12.34
C GLN A 353 -25.15 -13.09 -11.13
N HIS A 354 -24.81 -12.11 -10.29
CA HIS A 354 -23.85 -12.27 -9.21
C HIS A 354 -24.54 -12.23 -7.85
N LEU A 355 -23.91 -12.86 -6.85
CA LEU A 355 -24.24 -12.60 -5.46
C LEU A 355 -23.48 -11.36 -5.02
N VAL A 356 -24.17 -10.33 -4.51
CA VAL A 356 -23.55 -9.04 -4.18
C VAL A 356 -23.50 -8.84 -2.67
N CYS A 357 -22.32 -8.46 -2.19
CA CYS A 357 -22.10 -7.95 -0.85
C CYS A 357 -21.55 -6.52 -0.95
N VAL A 358 -22.18 -5.59 -0.24
CA VAL A 358 -21.70 -4.21 -0.11
C VAL A 358 -21.06 -4.07 1.27
N ALA A 359 -19.77 -3.81 1.30
CA ALA A 359 -19.05 -3.44 2.51
C ALA A 359 -18.89 -1.92 2.55
N SER A 360 -19.66 -1.29 3.43
CA SER A 360 -19.64 0.14 3.68
C SER A 360 -18.65 0.44 4.79
N LEU A 361 -17.54 1.06 4.44
CA LEU A 361 -16.52 1.54 5.37
C LEU A 361 -17.05 2.74 6.15
N ARG A 362 -16.87 2.74 7.47
CA ARG A 362 -17.26 3.84 8.37
C ARG A 362 -16.02 4.42 9.06
N GLU A 363 -16.02 5.73 9.27
CA GLU A 363 -14.97 6.47 9.98
C GLU A 363 -15.11 6.25 11.49
N ARG A 364 -14.03 5.85 12.18
CA ARG A 364 -14.04 5.72 13.65
C ARG A 364 -14.18 7.07 14.37
N GLU A 365 -13.69 8.14 13.75
CA GLU A 365 -13.73 9.49 14.33
C GLU A 365 -15.18 9.95 14.63
N LEU A 366 -16.16 9.46 13.87
CA LEU A 366 -17.57 9.76 14.11
C LEU A 366 -18.09 9.09 15.38
N ASP A 367 -17.68 7.86 15.65
CA ASP A 367 -18.02 7.13 16.88
C ASP A 367 -17.44 7.87 18.10
N VAL A 368 -16.15 8.26 18.01
CA VAL A 368 -15.45 8.98 19.08
C VAL A 368 -16.07 10.35 19.35
N ALA A 369 -16.46 11.08 18.31
CA ALA A 369 -17.06 12.41 18.45
C ALA A 369 -18.46 12.36 19.09
N LEU A 370 -19.19 11.25 19.01
CA LEU A 370 -20.48 11.08 19.70
C LEU A 370 -20.34 10.70 21.17
N GLU A 371 -19.20 10.14 21.57
CA GLU A 371 -18.91 9.78 22.96
C GLU A 371 -18.45 10.99 23.80
N GLN A 372 -18.13 12.13 23.16
CA GLN A 372 -17.70 13.34 23.85
C GLN A 372 -18.85 14.02 24.59
N GLU A 373 -18.57 14.56 25.79
CA GLU A 373 -19.55 15.35 26.54
C GLU A 373 -19.87 16.66 25.80
N VAL A 374 -21.15 17.04 25.80
CA VAL A 374 -21.65 18.23 25.13
C VAL A 374 -21.70 19.38 26.13
N GLU A 375 -20.72 20.29 26.06
CA GLU A 375 -20.63 21.44 26.97
C GLU A 375 -21.06 22.76 26.31
N THR A 376 -20.83 22.89 25.00
CA THR A 376 -21.08 24.12 24.25
C THR A 376 -22.15 23.95 23.16
N LEU A 377 -22.68 25.08 22.66
CA LEU A 377 -23.56 25.06 21.49
C LEU A 377 -22.87 24.44 20.27
N GLN A 378 -21.56 24.66 20.12
CA GLN A 378 -20.79 24.09 19.02
C GLN A 378 -20.77 22.55 19.12
N ASP A 379 -20.52 22.01 20.30
CA ASP A 379 -20.55 20.56 20.55
C ASP A 379 -21.94 19.99 20.26
N ALA A 380 -23.00 20.68 20.69
CA ALA A 380 -24.38 20.26 20.42
C ALA A 380 -24.69 20.24 18.92
N THR A 381 -24.25 21.26 18.17
CA THR A 381 -24.44 21.30 16.71
C THR A 381 -23.65 20.22 15.98
N GLN A 382 -22.42 19.94 16.43
CA GLN A 382 -21.58 18.89 15.87
C GLN A 382 -22.16 17.50 16.15
N ALA A 383 -22.53 17.22 17.40
CA ALA A 383 -23.17 15.97 17.79
C ALA A 383 -24.49 15.74 17.02
N GLY A 384 -25.33 16.78 16.89
CA GLY A 384 -26.56 16.70 16.11
C GLY A 384 -26.33 16.45 14.62
N ALA A 385 -25.30 17.06 14.03
CA ALA A 385 -24.92 16.83 12.63
C ALA A 385 -24.42 15.40 12.41
N ILE A 386 -23.58 14.87 13.32
CA ILE A 386 -23.07 13.50 13.26
C ILE A 386 -24.19 12.48 13.45
N ALA A 387 -25.08 12.69 14.43
CA ALA A 387 -26.23 11.82 14.66
C ALA A 387 -27.14 11.74 13.42
N ARG A 388 -27.42 12.89 12.78
CA ARG A 388 -28.18 12.93 11.51
C ARG A 388 -27.45 12.20 10.38
N TYR A 389 -26.14 12.39 10.25
CA TYR A 389 -25.33 11.70 9.24
C TYR A 389 -25.38 10.17 9.43
N LEU A 390 -25.22 9.69 10.66
CA LEU A 390 -25.30 8.25 10.96
C LEU A 390 -26.72 7.69 10.72
N GLN A 391 -27.76 8.47 11.02
CA GLN A 391 -29.13 8.07 10.72
C GLN A 391 -29.35 7.92 9.20
N GLN A 392 -28.96 8.92 8.41
CA GLN A 392 -29.06 8.86 6.95
C GLN A 392 -28.28 7.68 6.35
N ARG A 393 -27.11 7.38 6.91
CA ARG A 393 -26.32 6.21 6.53
C ARG A 393 -27.03 4.89 6.86
N ASN A 394 -27.63 4.78 8.05
CA ASN A 394 -28.40 3.60 8.45
C ASN A 394 -29.61 3.39 7.53
N ASP A 395 -30.32 4.47 7.18
CA ASP A 395 -31.46 4.42 6.25
C ASP A 395 -31.00 3.93 4.86
N ALA A 396 -29.86 4.40 4.37
CA ALA A 396 -29.26 3.93 3.11
C ALA A 396 -28.89 2.43 3.17
N HIS A 397 -28.36 1.95 4.29
CA HIS A 397 -28.07 0.52 4.48
C HIS A 397 -29.34 -0.32 4.54
N GLU A 398 -30.39 0.16 5.19
CA GLU A 398 -31.66 -0.55 5.25
C GLU A 398 -32.35 -0.59 3.89
N ALA A 399 -32.26 0.48 3.11
CA ALA A 399 -32.69 0.49 1.72
C ALA A 399 -31.97 -0.61 0.91
N LEU A 400 -30.66 -0.79 1.06
CA LEU A 400 -29.93 -1.89 0.41
C LEU A 400 -30.39 -3.28 0.92
N ARG A 401 -30.56 -3.46 2.23
CA ARG A 401 -31.01 -4.74 2.82
C ARG A 401 -32.41 -5.14 2.36
N SER A 402 -33.33 -4.18 2.20
CA SER A 402 -34.67 -4.42 1.67
C SER A 402 -34.66 -5.01 0.25
N HIS A 403 -33.58 -4.77 -0.51
CA HIS A 403 -33.31 -5.34 -1.83
C HIS A 403 -32.48 -6.65 -1.79
N ARG A 404 -32.44 -7.33 -0.64
CA ARG A 404 -31.72 -8.60 -0.42
C ARG A 404 -30.22 -8.51 -0.71
N VAL A 405 -29.64 -7.33 -0.51
CA VAL A 405 -28.19 -7.11 -0.59
C VAL A 405 -27.56 -7.42 0.76
N MET A 406 -26.45 -8.15 0.78
CA MET A 406 -25.68 -8.35 2.01
C MET A 406 -24.88 -7.09 2.31
N VAL A 407 -25.27 -6.33 3.33
CA VAL A 407 -24.59 -5.09 3.73
C VAL A 407 -23.74 -5.33 4.97
N LEU A 408 -22.48 -4.92 4.92
CA LEU A 408 -21.58 -4.83 6.07
C LEU A 408 -21.35 -3.35 6.37
N ASP A 409 -21.53 -2.93 7.63
CA ASP A 409 -21.11 -1.62 8.11
C ASP A 409 -19.99 -1.81 9.13
N VAL A 410 -18.79 -1.38 8.76
CA VAL A 410 -17.56 -1.74 9.49
C VAL A 410 -16.53 -0.63 9.45
N THR A 411 -15.74 -0.52 10.52
CA THR A 411 -14.56 0.35 10.56
C THR A 411 -13.41 -0.23 9.75
N ALA A 412 -12.39 0.58 9.47
CA ALA A 412 -11.18 0.16 8.78
C ALA A 412 -10.50 -1.05 9.44
N ASP A 413 -10.41 -1.05 10.78
CA ASP A 413 -9.79 -2.14 11.55
C ASP A 413 -10.58 -3.45 11.47
N ALA A 414 -11.91 -3.38 11.45
CA ALA A 414 -12.79 -4.56 11.44
C ALA A 414 -13.02 -5.13 10.02
N LEU A 415 -12.79 -4.33 8.98
CA LEU A 415 -13.10 -4.66 7.59
C LEU A 415 -12.47 -5.99 7.11
N PRO A 416 -11.16 -6.26 7.31
CA PRO A 416 -10.57 -7.53 6.89
C PRO A 416 -11.26 -8.76 7.48
N GLY A 417 -11.59 -8.72 8.78
CA GLY A 417 -12.26 -9.83 9.46
C GLY A 417 -13.69 -10.02 8.97
N ALA A 418 -14.45 -8.93 8.82
CA ALA A 418 -15.84 -8.97 8.38
C ALA A 418 -15.99 -9.48 6.93
N LEU A 419 -15.09 -9.10 6.02
CA LEU A 419 -15.10 -9.63 4.67
C LEU A 419 -14.77 -11.13 4.64
N VAL A 420 -13.79 -11.57 5.44
CA VAL A 420 -13.43 -13.00 5.57
C VAL A 420 -14.62 -13.80 6.09
N GLU A 421 -15.25 -13.34 7.17
CA GLU A 421 -16.42 -13.99 7.75
C GLU A 421 -17.56 -14.08 6.74
N ARG A 422 -17.85 -13.00 6.00
CA ARG A 422 -18.91 -12.98 5.00
C ARG A 422 -18.64 -13.94 3.84
N TYR A 423 -17.40 -13.96 3.35
CA TYR A 423 -16.99 -14.92 2.32
C TYR A 423 -17.17 -16.37 2.79
N LEU A 424 -16.72 -16.69 4.00
CA LEU A 424 -16.86 -18.04 4.57
C LEU A 424 -18.33 -18.43 4.79
N ALA A 425 -19.17 -17.49 5.24
CA ALA A 425 -20.60 -17.71 5.41
C ALA A 425 -21.29 -18.03 4.07
N VAL A 426 -21.03 -17.24 3.03
CA VAL A 426 -21.54 -17.48 1.67
C VAL A 426 -21.14 -18.86 1.16
N LYS A 427 -19.88 -19.24 1.39
CA LYS A 427 -19.35 -20.54 0.97
C LYS A 427 -19.98 -21.70 1.73
N ARG A 428 -20.16 -21.55 3.04
CA ARG A 428 -20.80 -22.56 3.90
C ARG A 428 -22.26 -22.77 3.52
N ASP A 429 -22.98 -21.70 3.25
CA ASP A 429 -24.42 -21.72 2.98
C ASP A 429 -24.75 -22.12 1.52
N GLY A 430 -23.72 -22.28 0.67
CA GLY A 430 -23.88 -22.73 -0.71
C GLY A 430 -24.66 -21.74 -1.57
N LEU A 431 -24.52 -20.44 -1.31
CA LEU A 431 -25.32 -19.39 -1.99
C LEU A 431 -24.85 -19.10 -3.43
N LEU A 432 -23.66 -19.60 -3.80
CA LEU A 432 -23.02 -19.34 -5.09
C LEU A 432 -23.11 -20.51 -6.05
#